data_AF-A0A8S3R4X6-F1
#
_entry.id   AF-A0A8S3R4X6-F1
#
_cell.length_a   1.000
_cell.length_b   1.000
_cell.length_c   1.000
_cell.angle_alpha   90.00
_cell.angle_beta   90.00
_cell.angle_gamma   90.00
#
_symmetry.space_group_name_H-M   'P 1'
#
loop_
_entity.id
_entity.type
_entity.pdbx_description
1 polymer ?
#
loop_
_entity_poly.entity_id
_entity_poly.type
_entity_poly.pdbx_seq_one_letter_code
_entity_poly.pdbx_strand_id
1 'polypeptide(L)'
;MSLSKIIKFGNKSLDPPQGRRTHRPVILADSKGTKLQSQFVHSQQSNITWWCQRGRTIQQSIAWLKANLDTEIQLIGDIWLFVWIGTCNLTSIDKNTRYISLSSFNNTEIIQQITQGYKEIIDLLAKYPNCRVTFLETPFYSIINWNTKQHHKDPTVFSEQEHILEQQVIALNKEVKAINTLSSFTFSRLQLRSIQNFKIQILKA
;
A
#
# COMPACT_ATOMS: atom_id res chain seq x y z
N MET A 1 5.59 -17.80 4.39
CA MET A 1 4.56 -18.51 3.58
C MET A 1 5.27 -19.27 2.47
N SER A 2 4.93 -20.54 2.22
CA SER A 2 5.55 -21.30 1.12
C SER A 2 4.95 -20.94 -0.24
N LEU A 3 5.74 -21.04 -1.31
CA LEU A 3 5.30 -20.81 -2.70
C LEU A 3 4.05 -21.64 -3.04
N SER A 4 4.02 -22.88 -2.54
CA SER A 4 2.89 -23.81 -2.67
C SER A 4 1.59 -23.30 -2.06
N LYS A 5 1.64 -22.59 -0.92
CA LYS A 5 0.44 -21.99 -0.30
C LYS A 5 -0.07 -20.79 -1.10
N ILE A 6 0.83 -20.00 -1.67
CA ILE A 6 0.48 -18.83 -2.52
C ILE A 6 -0.18 -19.30 -3.81
N ILE A 7 0.41 -20.28 -4.49
CA ILE A 7 -0.16 -20.86 -5.73
C ILE A 7 -1.54 -21.47 -5.45
N LYS A 8 -1.69 -22.24 -4.36
CA LYS A 8 -2.98 -22.82 -3.97
C LYS A 8 -4.04 -21.75 -3.68
N PHE A 9 -3.65 -20.61 -3.12
CA PHE A 9 -4.55 -19.49 -2.88
C PHE A 9 -4.91 -18.76 -4.18
N GLY A 10 -3.94 -18.53 -5.07
CA GLY A 10 -4.17 -17.91 -6.39
C GLY A 10 -5.03 -18.76 -7.33
N ASN A 11 -5.00 -20.09 -7.16
CA ASN A 11 -5.79 -21.03 -7.96
C ASN A 11 -7.20 -21.30 -7.40
N LYS A 12 -7.59 -20.73 -6.25
CA LYS A 12 -8.98 -20.82 -5.81
C LYS A 12 -9.83 -19.97 -6.76
N SER A 13 -10.86 -20.58 -7.36
CA SER A 13 -11.92 -19.83 -8.05
C SER A 13 -12.51 -18.86 -7.04
N LEU A 14 -12.20 -17.57 -7.20
CA LEU A 14 -12.93 -16.52 -6.54
C LEU A 14 -14.14 -16.27 -7.41
N ASP A 15 -15.18 -17.09 -7.22
CA ASP A 15 -16.49 -16.73 -7.76
C ASP A 15 -16.76 -15.29 -7.30
N PRO A 16 -16.94 -14.34 -8.24
CA PRO A 16 -17.12 -12.96 -7.85
C PRO A 16 -18.35 -12.93 -6.92
N PRO A 17 -18.23 -12.37 -5.70
CA PRO A 17 -19.36 -12.29 -4.80
C PRO A 17 -20.55 -11.70 -5.57
N GLN A 18 -21.70 -12.38 -5.53
CA GLN A 18 -22.88 -11.95 -6.28
C GLN A 18 -23.27 -10.53 -5.83
N GLY A 19 -23.03 -9.58 -6.71
CA GLY A 19 -23.18 -8.14 -6.48
C GLY A 19 -22.30 -7.38 -7.49
N ARG A 20 -22.79 -6.26 -8.03
CA ARG A 20 -21.95 -5.39 -8.86
C ARG A 20 -20.76 -4.95 -8.00
N ARG A 21 -19.53 -5.32 -8.38
CA ARG A 21 -18.32 -4.72 -7.78
C ARG A 21 -18.40 -3.22 -8.09
N THR A 22 -18.75 -2.44 -7.08
CA THR A 22 -18.92 -0.98 -7.20
C THR A 22 -17.60 -0.25 -7.35
N HIS A 23 -16.48 -0.91 -7.04
CA HIS A 23 -15.14 -0.31 -7.07
C HIS A 23 -14.15 -1.25 -7.77
N ARG A 24 -13.28 -0.68 -8.60
CA ARG A 24 -12.15 -1.39 -9.20
C ARG A 24 -10.98 -1.45 -8.20
N PRO A 25 -10.46 -2.64 -7.84
CA PRO A 25 -9.31 -2.73 -6.96
C PRO A 25 -8.06 -2.22 -7.67
N VAL A 26 -7.33 -1.34 -7.00
CA VAL A 26 -6.09 -0.75 -7.48
C VAL A 26 -5.00 -0.95 -6.43
N ILE A 27 -3.83 -1.43 -6.82
CA ILE A 27 -2.70 -1.63 -5.90
C ILE A 27 -1.62 -0.59 -6.20
N LEU A 28 -1.37 0.32 -5.24
CA LEU A 28 -0.26 1.25 -5.24
C LEU A 28 0.86 0.68 -4.38
N ALA A 29 1.97 0.28 -5.00
CA ALA A 29 3.03 -0.44 -4.30
C ALA A 29 4.42 -0.16 -4.86
N ASP A 30 5.43 -0.58 -4.09
CA ASP A 30 6.82 -0.59 -4.53
C ASP A 30 7.18 -1.88 -5.33
N SER A 31 8.45 -2.29 -5.29
CA SER A 31 8.94 -3.53 -5.93
C SER A 31 8.18 -4.81 -5.51
N LYS A 32 7.56 -4.84 -4.32
CA LYS A 32 6.73 -5.96 -3.86
C LYS A 32 5.49 -6.15 -4.73
N GLY A 33 4.84 -5.05 -5.10
CA GLY A 33 3.68 -5.08 -5.99
C GLY A 33 4.04 -5.62 -7.37
N THR A 34 5.17 -5.20 -7.94
CA THR A 34 5.65 -5.73 -9.23
C THR A 34 5.92 -7.24 -9.18
N LYS A 35 6.55 -7.73 -8.11
CA LYS A 35 6.78 -9.17 -7.93
C LYS A 35 5.46 -9.93 -7.82
N LEU A 36 4.52 -9.42 -7.03
CA LEU A 36 3.21 -10.02 -6.88
C LEU A 36 2.45 -10.04 -8.21
N GLN A 37 2.42 -8.91 -8.93
CA GLN A 37 1.81 -8.81 -10.25
C GLN A 37 2.35 -9.91 -11.18
N SER A 38 3.68 -10.06 -11.30
CA SER A 38 4.28 -11.09 -12.17
C SER A 38 3.87 -12.52 -11.83
N GLN A 39 3.57 -12.80 -10.56
CA GLN A 39 3.10 -14.12 -10.13
C GLN A 39 1.62 -14.36 -10.44
N PHE A 40 0.82 -13.28 -10.51
CA PHE A 40 -0.63 -13.33 -10.76
C PHE A 40 -1.01 -13.21 -12.25
N VAL A 41 -0.10 -12.80 -13.14
CA VAL A 41 -0.34 -12.72 -14.60
C VAL A 41 -0.77 -14.07 -15.19
N HIS A 42 -0.43 -15.19 -14.55
CA HIS A 42 -0.76 -16.52 -15.06
C HIS A 42 -2.12 -17.09 -14.61
N SER A 43 -2.89 -16.44 -13.74
CA SER A 43 -4.03 -17.10 -13.05
C SER A 43 -5.30 -16.25 -12.83
N GLN A 44 -5.81 -15.53 -13.85
CA GLN A 44 -7.05 -14.71 -13.85
C GLN A 44 -6.86 -13.19 -13.61
N GLN A 45 -6.34 -12.48 -14.62
CA GLN A 45 -6.26 -11.02 -14.62
C GLN A 45 -7.29 -10.37 -15.55
N SER A 46 -8.38 -9.85 -14.99
CA SER A 46 -9.13 -8.78 -15.68
C SER A 46 -9.48 -7.59 -14.78
N ASN A 47 -9.42 -7.75 -13.46
CA ASN A 47 -10.11 -6.81 -12.57
C ASN A 47 -9.22 -6.02 -11.59
N ILE A 48 -7.89 -6.22 -11.55
CA ILE A 48 -6.99 -5.45 -10.67
C ILE A 48 -6.08 -4.54 -11.50
N THR A 49 -6.06 -3.25 -11.17
CA THR A 49 -5.09 -2.29 -11.72
C THR A 49 -3.86 -2.21 -10.82
N TRP A 50 -2.67 -2.17 -11.42
CA TRP A 50 -1.40 -2.16 -10.69
C TRP A 50 -0.63 -0.87 -10.95
N TRP A 51 -0.51 -0.02 -9.92
CA TRP A 51 0.31 1.19 -9.93
C TRP A 51 1.61 0.93 -9.16
N CYS A 52 2.48 0.10 -9.73
CA CYS A 52 3.69 -0.37 -9.06
C CYS A 52 4.96 0.26 -9.65
N GLN A 53 5.92 0.65 -8.79
CA GLN A 53 7.23 1.13 -9.22
C GLN A 53 8.32 0.68 -8.24
N ARG A 54 9.43 0.15 -8.75
CA ARG A 54 10.55 -0.29 -7.90
C ARG A 54 11.19 0.89 -7.17
N GLY A 55 11.53 0.69 -5.90
CA GLY A 55 12.16 1.71 -5.06
C GLY A 55 11.24 2.86 -4.65
N ARG A 56 9.94 2.76 -4.92
CA ARG A 56 8.99 3.85 -4.68
C ARG A 56 8.85 4.16 -3.20
N THR A 57 9.14 5.41 -2.83
CA THR A 57 8.89 5.96 -1.48
C THR A 57 7.47 6.53 -1.35
N ILE A 58 7.05 6.85 -0.13
CA ILE A 58 5.77 7.52 0.13
C ILE A 58 5.67 8.87 -0.59
N GLN A 59 6.73 9.69 -0.57
CA GLN A 59 6.76 11.00 -1.23
C GLN A 59 6.61 10.86 -2.75
N GLN A 60 7.30 9.90 -3.36
CA GLN A 60 7.17 9.61 -4.79
C GLN A 60 5.76 9.11 -5.14
N SER A 61 5.14 8.34 -4.26
CA SER A 61 3.76 7.86 -4.43
C SER A 61 2.76 9.01 -4.42
N ILE A 62 2.90 9.94 -3.48
CA ILE A 62 2.06 11.13 -3.37
C ILE A 62 2.23 12.03 -4.59
N ALA A 63 3.47 12.28 -5.01
CA ALA A 63 3.76 13.07 -6.21
C ALA A 63 3.11 12.45 -7.45
N TRP A 64 3.21 11.12 -7.60
CA TRP A 64 2.57 10.40 -8.69
C TRP A 64 1.04 10.51 -8.63
N LEU A 65 0.44 10.32 -7.45
CA LEU A 65 -1.02 10.46 -7.27
C LEU A 65 -1.49 11.87 -7.62
N LYS A 66 -0.80 12.91 -7.13
CA LYS A 66 -1.15 14.31 -7.47
C LYS A 66 -1.13 14.58 -8.97
N ALA A 67 -0.23 13.94 -9.71
CA ALA A 67 -0.09 14.14 -11.14
C ALA A 67 -1.06 13.29 -11.99
N ASN A 68 -1.52 12.14 -11.49
CA ASN A 68 -2.21 11.14 -12.33
C ASN A 68 -3.62 10.75 -11.84
N LEU A 69 -3.96 10.98 -10.57
CA LEU A 69 -5.16 10.42 -9.95
C LEU A 69 -6.46 10.84 -10.65
N ASP A 70 -6.58 12.11 -11.05
CA ASP A 70 -7.74 12.62 -11.79
C ASP A 70 -7.96 11.86 -13.12
N THR A 71 -6.88 11.72 -13.90
CA THR A 71 -6.93 11.05 -15.20
C THR A 71 -7.24 9.56 -15.03
N GLU A 72 -6.61 8.91 -14.05
CA GLU A 72 -6.83 7.50 -13.76
C GLU A 72 -8.27 7.21 -13.30
N ILE A 73 -8.85 8.06 -12.45
CA ILE A 73 -10.24 7.89 -12.00
C ILE A 73 -11.21 8.12 -13.16
N GLN A 74 -10.96 9.08 -14.05
CA GLN A 74 -11.78 9.27 -15.25
C GLN A 74 -11.77 8.03 -16.18
N LEU A 75 -10.62 7.35 -16.29
CA LEU A 75 -10.47 6.18 -17.14
C LEU A 75 -11.04 4.89 -16.52
N ILE A 76 -10.84 4.71 -15.21
CA ILE A 76 -11.10 3.44 -14.51
C ILE A 76 -12.45 3.46 -13.79
N GLY A 77 -12.95 4.64 -13.42
CA GLY A 77 -14.11 4.85 -12.56
C GLY A 77 -13.76 4.79 -11.08
N ASP A 78 -14.75 4.46 -10.26
CA ASP A 78 -14.60 4.38 -8.80
C ASP A 78 -13.60 3.28 -8.41
N ILE A 79 -12.61 3.63 -7.59
CA ILE A 79 -11.53 2.73 -7.20
C ILE A 79 -11.57 2.37 -5.71
N TRP A 80 -11.05 1.18 -5.40
CA TRP A 80 -10.59 0.84 -4.07
C TRP A 80 -9.07 0.74 -4.09
N LEU A 81 -8.41 1.78 -3.59
CA LEU A 81 -6.96 1.88 -3.54
C LEU A 81 -6.38 1.11 -2.35
N PHE A 82 -5.59 0.09 -2.63
CA PHE A 82 -4.76 -0.62 -1.68
C PHE A 82 -3.34 -0.06 -1.72
N VAL A 83 -2.92 0.58 -0.64
CA VAL A 83 -1.63 1.27 -0.52
C VAL A 83 -0.64 0.36 0.22
N TRP A 84 0.40 -0.09 -0.47
CA TRP A 84 1.44 -0.99 0.06
C TRP A 84 2.85 -0.45 -0.22
N ILE A 85 3.13 0.67 0.43
CA ILE A 85 4.38 1.45 0.30
C ILE A 85 4.97 1.69 1.70
N GLY A 86 6.16 2.27 1.78
CA GLY A 86 6.83 2.57 3.05
C GLY A 86 8.08 1.74 3.31
N THR A 87 8.22 0.55 2.71
CA THR A 87 9.46 -0.24 2.93
C THR A 87 10.71 0.43 2.38
N CYS A 88 10.59 1.08 1.21
CA CYS A 88 11.66 1.88 0.62
C CYS A 88 11.88 3.22 1.33
N ASN A 89 11.08 3.55 2.35
CA ASN A 89 11.38 4.63 3.29
C ASN A 89 12.21 4.11 4.45
N LEU A 90 11.88 2.94 4.99
CA LEU A 90 12.60 2.32 6.11
C LEU A 90 14.02 1.89 5.73
N THR A 91 14.21 1.38 4.51
CA THR A 91 15.52 0.97 4.00
C THR A 91 15.84 1.62 2.66
N SER A 92 17.12 1.85 2.43
CA SER A 92 17.66 2.39 1.18
C SER A 92 18.63 1.39 0.56
N ILE A 93 18.73 1.40 -0.77
CA ILE A 93 19.70 0.59 -1.51
C ILE A 93 20.89 1.48 -1.85
N ASP A 94 22.08 1.09 -1.43
CA ASP A 94 23.32 1.67 -1.94
C ASP A 94 23.44 1.34 -3.44
N LYS A 95 23.60 2.37 -4.28
CA LYS A 95 23.61 2.20 -5.73
C LYS A 95 24.86 1.49 -6.24
N ASN A 96 25.97 1.61 -5.54
CA ASN A 96 27.25 1.01 -5.91
C ASN A 96 27.32 -0.45 -5.50
N THR A 97 26.85 -0.77 -4.29
CA THR A 97 26.98 -2.12 -3.72
C THR A 97 25.72 -2.97 -3.86
N ARG A 98 24.56 -2.34 -4.13
CA ARG A 98 23.22 -2.96 -4.15
C ARG A 98 22.75 -3.55 -2.82
N TYR A 99 23.50 -3.29 -1.75
CA TYR A 99 23.11 -3.66 -0.39
C TYR A 99 22.02 -2.73 0.11
N ILE A 100 21.19 -3.25 1.01
CA ILE A 100 20.25 -2.43 1.76
C ILE A 100 20.80 -2.09 3.13
N SER A 101 20.48 -0.89 3.59
CA SER A 101 20.71 -0.44 4.95
C SER A 101 19.49 0.34 5.43
N LEU A 102 19.38 0.49 6.74
CA LEU A 102 18.38 1.34 7.37
C LEU A 102 18.56 2.78 6.87
N SER A 103 17.47 3.45 6.51
CA SER A 103 17.50 4.85 6.05
C SER A 103 17.63 5.83 7.20
N SER A 104 17.14 5.46 8.39
CA SER A 104 17.21 6.28 9.60
C SER A 104 17.13 5.41 10.84
N PHE A 105 17.96 5.71 11.84
CA PHE A 105 17.92 5.11 13.18
C PHE A 105 16.86 5.77 14.07
N ASN A 106 16.29 6.90 13.65
CA ASN A 106 15.25 7.61 14.39
C ASN A 106 13.86 7.03 14.06
N ASN A 107 13.43 6.06 14.86
CA ASN A 107 12.14 5.37 14.69
C ASN A 107 10.95 6.33 14.67
N THR A 108 10.91 7.29 15.58
CA THR A 108 9.77 8.21 15.70
C THR A 108 9.61 9.05 14.44
N GLU A 109 10.71 9.62 13.96
CA GLU A 109 10.71 10.50 12.80
C GLU A 109 10.31 9.77 11.51
N ILE A 110 10.92 8.62 11.22
CA ILE A 110 10.62 7.90 9.97
C ILE A 110 9.17 7.40 9.93
N ILE A 111 8.64 6.95 11.07
CA ILE A 111 7.25 6.51 11.16
C ILE A 111 6.29 7.69 11.03
N GLN A 112 6.58 8.83 11.66
CA GLN A 112 5.79 10.05 11.50
C GLN A 112 5.77 10.53 10.05
N GLN A 113 6.91 10.52 9.36
CA GLN A 113 6.98 10.90 7.94
C GLN A 113 6.12 10.00 7.05
N ILE A 114 6.19 8.68 7.24
CA ILE A 114 5.37 7.72 6.46
C ILE A 114 3.88 7.91 6.78
N THR A 115 3.53 8.00 8.06
CA THR A 115 2.14 8.19 8.52
C THR A 115 1.55 9.51 8.03
N GLN A 116 2.33 10.59 8.00
CA GLN A 116 1.88 11.86 7.44
C GLN A 116 1.59 11.73 5.93
N GLY A 117 2.43 10.99 5.21
CA GLY A 117 2.18 10.69 3.81
C GLY A 117 0.93 9.84 3.58
N TYR A 118 0.61 8.91 4.47
CA TYR A 118 -0.67 8.17 4.42
C TYR A 118 -1.87 9.10 4.60
N LYS A 119 -1.81 10.05 5.54
CA LYS A 119 -2.86 11.06 5.72
C LYS A 119 -3.05 11.89 4.46
N GLU A 120 -1.96 12.31 3.83
CA GLU A 120 -2.04 13.07 2.57
C GLU A 120 -2.69 12.25 1.44
N ILE A 121 -2.43 10.94 1.35
CA ILE A 121 -3.13 10.07 0.38
C ILE A 121 -4.64 10.01 0.67
N ILE A 122 -5.04 9.96 1.94
CA ILE A 122 -6.45 10.00 2.34
C ILE A 122 -7.08 11.32 1.89
N ASP A 123 -6.40 12.45 2.14
CA ASP A 123 -6.89 13.78 1.77
C ASP A 123 -7.02 13.94 0.24
N LEU A 124 -6.08 13.37 -0.52
CA LEU A 124 -6.18 13.32 -1.99
C LEU A 124 -7.40 12.54 -2.45
N LEU A 125 -7.66 11.38 -1.87
CA LEU A 125 -8.80 10.54 -2.24
C LEU A 125 -10.14 11.05 -1.72
N ALA A 126 -10.17 11.90 -0.69
CA ALA A 126 -11.39 12.49 -0.15
C ALA A 126 -12.15 13.34 -1.19
N LYS A 127 -11.49 13.79 -2.26
CA LYS A 127 -12.09 14.49 -3.39
C LYS A 127 -13.02 13.61 -4.25
N TYR A 128 -12.90 12.28 -4.13
CA TYR A 128 -13.67 11.31 -4.91
C TYR A 128 -14.54 10.49 -3.95
N PRO A 129 -15.81 10.87 -3.73
CA PRO A 129 -16.64 10.34 -2.64
C PRO A 129 -16.96 8.85 -2.74
N ASN A 130 -16.85 8.29 -3.95
CA ASN A 130 -17.06 6.87 -4.21
C ASN A 130 -15.75 6.08 -4.25
N CYS A 131 -14.59 6.71 -4.04
CA CYS A 131 -13.34 5.98 -3.94
C CYS A 131 -13.08 5.56 -2.49
N ARG A 132 -12.34 4.46 -2.31
CA ARG A 132 -11.95 3.92 -1.00
C ARG A 132 -10.45 3.76 -0.92
N VAL A 133 -9.91 3.81 0.30
CA VAL A 133 -8.49 3.54 0.55
C VAL A 133 -8.31 2.54 1.68
N THR A 134 -7.32 1.66 1.54
CA THR A 134 -6.89 0.72 2.58
C THR A 134 -5.38 0.60 2.53
N PHE A 135 -4.73 0.78 3.67
CA PHE A 135 -3.28 0.62 3.81
C PHE A 135 -2.97 -0.83 4.15
N LEU A 136 -2.01 -1.43 3.45
CA LEU A 136 -1.58 -2.80 3.70
C LEU A 136 -0.38 -2.80 4.66
N GLU A 137 -0.39 -3.75 5.59
CA GLU A 137 0.71 -3.95 6.52
C GLU A 137 2.02 -4.28 5.79
N THR A 138 3.11 -3.76 6.31
CA THR A 138 4.46 -4.08 5.87
C THR A 138 4.84 -5.46 6.42
N PRO A 139 5.19 -6.44 5.57
CA PRO A 139 5.70 -7.72 6.05
C PRO A 139 7.07 -7.50 6.68
N PHE A 140 7.42 -8.30 7.70
CA PHE A 140 8.79 -8.37 8.18
C PHE A 140 9.73 -8.82 7.05
N TYR A 141 10.88 -8.17 6.97
CA TYR A 141 11.94 -8.47 6.02
C TYR A 141 13.27 -8.16 6.68
N SER A 142 14.32 -8.79 6.17
CA SER A 142 15.63 -8.77 6.81
C SER A 142 16.70 -8.18 5.91
N ILE A 143 17.44 -7.23 6.48
CA ILE A 143 18.62 -6.60 5.90
C ILE A 143 19.71 -7.64 5.76
N ILE A 144 19.96 -8.43 6.81
CA ILE A 144 20.96 -9.49 6.81
C ILE A 144 20.67 -10.48 5.68
N ASN A 145 19.46 -11.05 5.65
CA ASN A 145 19.08 -12.04 4.64
C ASN A 145 19.10 -11.48 3.22
N TRP A 146 18.75 -10.19 3.03
CA TRP A 146 18.86 -9.55 1.73
C TRP A 146 20.33 -9.42 1.30
N ASN A 147 21.18 -8.88 2.16
CA ASN A 147 22.60 -8.63 1.86
C ASN A 147 23.38 -9.95 1.69
N THR A 148 23.03 -11.01 2.42
CA THR A 148 23.53 -12.37 2.17
C THR A 148 23.21 -12.84 0.75
N LYS A 149 21.98 -12.61 0.26
CA LYS A 149 21.59 -12.94 -1.12
C LYS A 149 22.26 -12.06 -2.17
N GLN A 150 22.78 -10.89 -1.77
CA GLN A 150 23.62 -10.04 -2.61
C GLN A 150 25.12 -10.35 -2.44
N HIS A 151 25.46 -11.47 -1.80
CA HIS A 151 26.84 -11.92 -1.59
C HIS A 151 27.71 -10.98 -0.76
N HIS A 152 27.11 -10.25 0.19
CA HIS A 152 27.88 -9.50 1.18
C HIS A 152 28.76 -10.46 2.00
N LYS A 153 30.06 -10.15 2.13
CA LYS A 153 31.05 -11.04 2.76
C LYS A 153 30.79 -11.27 4.25
N ASP A 154 30.36 -10.22 4.95
CA ASP A 154 29.97 -10.28 6.36
C ASP A 154 28.63 -9.57 6.61
N PRO A 155 27.49 -10.24 6.44
CA PRO A 155 26.18 -9.64 6.65
C PRO A 155 25.86 -9.33 8.13
N THR A 156 26.65 -9.85 9.08
CA THR A 156 26.38 -9.69 10.52
C THR A 156 26.62 -8.26 11.00
N VAL A 157 27.37 -7.47 10.24
CA VAL A 157 27.56 -6.02 10.48
C VAL A 157 26.25 -5.24 10.49
N PHE A 158 25.17 -5.78 9.92
CA PHE A 158 23.85 -5.16 9.90
C PHE A 158 22.93 -5.58 11.06
N SER A 159 23.43 -6.33 12.05
CA SER A 159 22.59 -6.89 13.13
C SER A 159 21.86 -5.83 13.96
N GLU A 160 22.51 -4.71 14.26
CA GLU A 160 21.85 -3.59 14.95
C GLU A 160 20.72 -2.99 14.09
N GLN A 161 20.97 -2.81 12.80
CA GLN A 161 19.98 -2.27 11.85
C GLN A 161 18.79 -3.20 11.69
N GLU A 162 19.01 -4.53 11.69
CA GLU A 162 17.96 -5.53 11.64
C GLU A 162 17.00 -5.39 12.83
N HIS A 163 17.53 -5.28 14.05
CA HIS A 163 16.71 -5.12 15.25
C HIS A 163 15.88 -3.83 15.20
N ILE A 164 16.47 -2.73 14.75
CA ILE A 164 15.76 -1.45 14.63
C ILE A 164 14.69 -1.53 13.54
N LEU A 165 14.98 -2.17 12.41
CA LEU A 165 14.01 -2.38 11.34
C LEU A 165 12.79 -3.15 11.83
N GLU A 166 12.97 -4.20 12.62
CA GLU A 166 11.85 -4.96 13.21
C GLU A 166 10.94 -4.05 14.05
N GLN A 167 11.53 -3.20 14.90
CA GLN A 167 10.78 -2.23 15.71
C GLN A 167 10.04 -1.22 14.84
N GLN A 168 10.66 -0.71 13.77
CA GLN A 168 10.03 0.22 12.83
C GLN A 168 8.87 -0.44 12.09
N VAL A 169 9.00 -1.69 11.64
CA VAL A 169 7.91 -2.42 10.98
C VAL A 169 6.74 -2.63 11.94
N ILE A 170 6.99 -2.99 13.20
CA ILE A 170 5.95 -3.12 14.22
C ILE A 170 5.22 -1.79 14.44
N ALA A 171 5.96 -0.70 14.63
CA ALA A 171 5.40 0.62 14.84
C ALA A 171 4.58 1.09 13.63
N LEU A 172 5.09 0.90 12.41
CA LEU A 172 4.37 1.24 11.17
C LEU A 172 3.06 0.46 11.05
N ASN A 173 3.08 -0.85 11.32
CA ASN A 173 1.88 -1.68 11.22
C ASN A 173 0.84 -1.31 12.28
N LYS A 174 1.25 -0.84 13.46
CA LYS A 174 0.33 -0.27 14.46
C LYS A 174 -0.38 0.97 13.92
N GLU A 175 0.35 1.89 13.30
CA GLU A 175 -0.24 3.08 12.67
C GLU A 175 -1.16 2.72 11.50
N VAL A 176 -0.77 1.77 10.64
CA VAL A 176 -1.61 1.26 9.54
C VAL A 176 -2.95 0.75 10.07
N LYS A 177 -2.95 -0.04 11.15
CA LYS A 177 -4.18 -0.53 11.80
C LYS A 177 -5.05 0.63 12.31
N ALA A 178 -4.44 1.60 12.98
CA ALA A 178 -5.15 2.76 13.51
C ALA A 178 -5.80 3.59 12.38
N ILE A 179 -5.05 3.87 11.31
CA ILE A 179 -5.52 4.61 10.14
C ILE A 179 -6.66 3.87 9.44
N ASN A 180 -6.51 2.58 9.17
CA ASN A 180 -7.56 1.78 8.53
C ASN A 180 -8.84 1.73 9.36
N THR A 181 -8.71 1.69 10.68
CA THR A 181 -9.85 1.77 11.60
C THR A 181 -10.55 3.11 11.42
N LEU A 182 -9.82 4.23 11.50
CA LEU A 182 -10.39 5.57 11.36
C LEU A 182 -10.99 5.82 9.96
N SER A 183 -10.33 5.41 8.89
CA SER A 183 -10.80 5.62 7.52
C SER A 183 -12.10 4.85 7.27
N SER A 184 -12.22 3.62 7.76
CA SER A 184 -13.46 2.83 7.64
C SER A 184 -14.67 3.52 8.30
N PHE A 185 -14.45 4.24 9.40
CA PHE A 185 -15.49 5.07 10.05
C PHE A 185 -15.83 6.32 9.24
N THR A 186 -14.85 7.00 8.66
CA THR A 186 -15.05 8.25 7.88
C THR A 186 -15.82 8.01 6.58
N PHE A 187 -15.49 6.95 5.83
CA PHE A 187 -16.23 6.61 4.60
C PHE A 187 -17.68 6.24 4.87
N SER A 188 -17.95 5.56 5.99
CA SER A 188 -19.30 5.22 6.42
C SER A 188 -20.16 6.46 6.71
N ARG A 189 -19.57 7.52 7.30
CA ARG A 189 -20.27 8.78 7.61
C ARG A 189 -20.50 9.66 6.38
N LEU A 190 -19.56 9.72 5.44
CA LEU A 190 -19.71 10.50 4.21
C LEU A 190 -20.79 9.90 3.29
N GLN A 191 -20.90 8.57 3.22
CA GLN A 191 -22.00 7.89 2.53
C GLN A 191 -23.37 8.15 3.19
N LEU A 192 -23.44 8.23 4.53
CA LEU A 192 -24.69 8.57 5.22
C LEU A 192 -25.12 10.02 4.95
N ARG A 193 -24.18 10.96 4.87
CA ARG A 193 -24.48 12.37 4.55
C ARG A 193 -24.94 12.58 3.11
N SER A 194 -24.35 11.87 2.14
CA SER A 194 -24.80 11.94 0.74
C SER A 194 -26.21 11.36 0.57
N ILE A 195 -26.54 10.27 1.27
CA ILE A 195 -27.90 9.69 1.29
C ILE A 195 -28.91 10.64 1.97
N GLN A 196 -28.53 11.29 3.07
CA GLN A 196 -29.39 12.27 3.74
C GLN A 196 -29.66 13.51 2.88
N ASN A 197 -28.63 14.04 2.21
CA ASN A 197 -28.79 15.18 1.31
C ASN A 197 -29.61 14.83 0.06
N PHE A 198 -29.50 13.60 -0.45
CA PHE A 198 -30.32 13.13 -1.58
C PHE A 198 -31.79 12.96 -1.19
N LYS A 199 -32.09 12.44 0.01
CA LYS A 199 -33.48 12.38 0.53
C LYS A 199 -34.10 13.77 0.72
N ILE A 200 -33.33 14.76 1.14
CA ILE A 200 -33.83 16.13 1.34
C ILE A 200 -34.16 16.81 0.00
N GLN A 201 -33.43 16.50 -1.08
CA GLN A 201 -33.72 17.06 -2.41
C GLN A 201 -34.96 16.43 -3.04
N ILE A 202 -35.19 15.13 -2.85
CA ILE A 202 -36.41 14.44 -3.33
C ILE A 202 -37.66 14.91 -2.59
N LEU A 203 -37.55 15.26 -1.31
CA LEU A 203 -38.69 15.76 -0.52
C LEU A 203 -39.01 17.26 -0.76
N LYS A 204 -38.20 17.94 -1.58
CA LYS A 204 -38.36 19.36 -1.92
C LYS A 204 -38.68 19.60 -3.41
N ALA A 205 -38.73 18.54 -4.21
CA ALA A 205 -39.18 18.53 -5.61
C ALA A 205 -40.59 17.95 -5.69
#